data_AF-A0A0B7ADB5-F1
#
_entry.id   AF-A0A0B7ADB5-F1
#
_cell.length_a   1.000
_cell.length_b   1.000
_cell.length_c   1.000
_cell.angle_alpha   90.00
_cell.angle_beta   90.00
_cell.angle_gamma   90.00
#
_symmetry.space_group_name_H-M   'P 1'
#
loop_
_entity.id
_entity.type
_entity.pdbx_description
1 polymer ?
#
loop_
_entity_poly.entity_id
_entity_poly.type
_entity_poly.pdbx_seq_one_letter_code
_entity_poly.pdbx_strand_id
1 'polypeptide(L)'
;MSSSNILNVTTSLIPDTINNLNVIDIFQQVGGVLYDFHKLVAADWDEVLDGEKLTRRGYTTWNALNIIRLTLSAWILGSHMAIITFILTKKVLRNQPKNLLIVNVALVNMIMGVFVIPVKLHFTLNPNNMQCNLAVGWTFITDYYQPSVSLFAVLSLVLERFLYVYTEKKQKNVKPLVEKIGTAVLMISAWILSCIYLLPIFFGGLLAKSTNPEQCVYKVDDRYFLAAQLLSFVLPSLGVFILAPFTGLLDCLRPKRCFYRPLTPKENP
;
A
#
# COMPACT_ATOMS: atom_id res chain seq x y z
N MET A 1 -28.80 72.90 36.67
CA MET A 1 -27.86 72.86 35.52
C MET A 1 -26.88 71.73 35.81
N SER A 2 -27.14 70.50 35.38
CA SER A 2 -27.14 69.97 34.00
C SER A 2 -25.75 69.47 33.60
N SER A 3 -25.65 68.13 33.53
CA SER A 3 -24.89 67.28 32.58
C SER A 3 -23.37 67.49 32.49
N SER A 4 -22.51 66.46 32.55
CA SER A 4 -22.48 65.19 31.78
C SER A 4 -21.38 64.26 32.35
N ASN A 5 -21.67 62.99 32.69
CA ASN A 5 -21.29 61.73 31.98
C ASN A 5 -19.76 61.44 31.93
N ILE A 6 -19.17 60.25 32.15
CA ILE A 6 -19.59 58.84 31.98
C ILE A 6 -18.49 57.89 32.57
N LEU A 7 -18.93 56.76 33.14
CA LEU A 7 -18.31 55.43 33.40
C LEU A 7 -16.89 55.23 34.00
N ASN A 8 -16.91 54.56 35.17
CA ASN A 8 -15.94 53.57 35.65
C ASN A 8 -15.84 52.35 34.69
N VAL A 9 -14.63 51.88 34.38
CA VAL A 9 -14.35 50.45 34.17
C VAL A 9 -12.97 50.12 34.74
N THR A 10 -12.97 49.49 35.91
CA THR A 10 -11.85 48.71 36.44
C THR A 10 -11.71 47.42 35.62
N THR A 11 -10.68 47.33 34.78
CA THR A 11 -10.25 46.04 34.20
C THR A 11 -9.14 45.46 35.06
N SER A 12 -9.51 44.67 36.07
CA SER A 12 -8.63 43.71 36.70
C SER A 12 -9.18 42.30 36.45
N LEU A 13 -8.26 41.40 36.10
CA LEU A 13 -8.40 39.93 36.17
C LEU A 13 -9.44 39.28 35.25
N ILE A 14 -9.06 39.07 33.99
CA ILE A 14 -9.53 37.92 33.21
C ILE A 14 -8.38 36.91 33.21
N PRO A 15 -8.58 35.66 33.69
CA PRO A 15 -7.53 34.66 33.68
C PRO A 15 -7.43 34.01 32.29
N ASP A 16 -6.22 34.00 31.72
CA ASP A 16 -5.82 33.37 30.44
C ASP A 16 -5.85 31.82 30.49
N THR A 17 -6.85 31.22 31.12
CA THR A 17 -6.94 29.76 31.36
C THR A 17 -8.01 29.03 30.55
N ILE A 18 -8.61 29.65 29.52
CA ILE A 18 -9.72 29.03 28.77
C ILE A 18 -9.28 28.45 27.41
N ASN A 19 -8.11 28.83 26.86
CA ASN A 19 -7.75 28.40 25.50
C ASN A 19 -6.96 27.08 25.40
N ASN A 20 -6.51 26.49 26.52
CA ASN A 20 -5.72 25.24 26.52
C ASN A 20 -6.49 24.01 27.04
N LEU A 21 -7.71 24.15 27.54
CA LEU A 21 -8.52 23.02 28.03
C LEU A 21 -9.33 22.33 26.93
N ASN A 22 -9.65 23.00 25.82
CA ASN A 22 -10.54 22.43 24.80
C ASN A 22 -9.87 21.45 23.82
N VAL A 23 -8.53 21.45 23.71
CA VAL A 23 -7.81 20.56 22.76
C VAL A 23 -7.47 19.22 23.41
N ILE A 24 -7.39 19.15 24.74
CA ILE A 24 -7.02 17.94 25.49
C ILE A 24 -8.21 16.98 25.63
N ASP A 25 -9.46 17.48 25.55
CA ASP A 25 -10.67 16.67 25.79
C ASP A 25 -11.09 15.78 24.60
N ILE A 26 -10.88 16.21 23.35
CA ILE A 26 -11.37 15.44 22.18
C ILE A 26 -10.65 14.08 22.08
N PHE A 27 -9.34 14.07 22.30
CA PHE A 27 -8.56 12.83 22.21
C PHE A 27 -8.96 11.83 23.31
N GLN A 28 -9.33 12.29 24.51
CA GLN A 28 -9.74 11.41 25.60
C GLN A 28 -11.21 10.96 25.48
N GLN A 29 -12.11 11.82 25.00
CA GLN A 29 -13.55 11.54 24.88
C GLN A 29 -13.91 10.61 23.72
N VAL A 30 -13.11 10.56 22.65
CA VAL A 30 -13.42 9.72 21.48
C VAL A 30 -13.08 8.25 21.76
N GLY A 31 -14.08 7.37 21.69
CA GLY A 31 -13.89 5.91 21.71
C GLY A 31 -13.20 5.42 20.45
N GLY A 32 -12.36 4.38 20.55
CA GLY A 32 -11.61 3.78 19.44
C GLY A 32 -10.30 3.14 19.91
N VAL A 33 -9.66 2.36 19.05
CA VAL A 33 -8.38 1.72 19.39
C VAL A 33 -7.26 2.75 19.34
N LEU A 34 -6.47 2.76 20.41
CA LEU A 34 -5.35 3.66 20.60
C LEU A 34 -4.08 3.06 19.98
N TYR A 35 -3.49 3.77 19.02
CA TYR A 35 -2.23 3.41 18.41
C TYR A 35 -1.14 4.40 18.83
N ASP A 36 -0.10 3.87 19.47
CA ASP A 36 1.10 4.62 19.81
C ASP A 36 2.22 4.15 18.87
N PHE A 37 2.69 5.03 18.00
CA PHE A 37 3.71 4.70 17.00
C PHE A 37 5.02 4.21 17.63
N HIS A 38 5.44 4.78 18.76
CA HIS A 38 6.69 4.36 19.41
C HIS A 38 6.55 2.96 19.98
N LYS A 39 5.37 2.63 20.52
CA LYS A 39 5.05 1.28 20.98
C LYS A 39 4.88 0.32 19.81
N LEU A 40 4.23 0.72 18.72
CA LEU A 40 4.12 -0.08 17.51
C LEU A 40 5.49 -0.41 16.95
N VAL A 41 6.37 0.57 16.78
CA VAL A 41 7.75 0.34 16.33
C VAL A 41 8.51 -0.60 17.27
N ALA A 42 8.26 -0.52 18.58
CA ALA A 42 8.85 -1.42 19.56
C ALA A 42 8.20 -2.82 19.60
N ALA A 43 6.90 -2.93 19.31
CA ALA A 43 6.09 -4.14 19.39
C ALA A 43 6.05 -4.91 18.07
N ASP A 44 6.24 -4.25 16.92
CA ASP A 44 6.14 -4.80 15.57
C ASP A 44 7.08 -6.02 15.42
N TRP A 45 8.07 -6.23 16.31
CA TRP A 45 9.08 -7.28 16.09
C TRP A 45 9.71 -8.02 17.26
N ASP A 46 9.31 -7.83 18.53
CA ASP A 46 10.08 -8.43 19.64
C ASP A 46 9.29 -8.89 20.87
N GLU A 47 7.95 -9.01 20.79
CA GLU A 47 7.20 -9.70 21.84
C GLU A 47 7.22 -11.22 21.60
N VAL A 48 8.27 -11.90 22.05
CA VAL A 48 8.17 -13.31 22.42
C VAL A 48 7.52 -13.33 23.80
N LEU A 49 6.34 -13.93 23.91
CA LEU A 49 5.71 -14.22 25.21
C LEU A 49 6.60 -15.19 26.00
N ASP A 50 7.53 -14.68 26.80
CA ASP A 50 8.16 -15.44 27.88
C ASP A 50 7.25 -15.37 29.13
N GLY A 51 6.08 -16.02 29.03
CA GLY A 51 5.07 -16.03 30.11
C GLY A 51 4.28 -14.72 30.26
N GLU A 52 3.85 -14.37 31.48
CA GLU A 52 2.96 -13.22 31.78
C GLU A 52 3.64 -11.83 31.70
N LYS A 53 4.92 -11.73 31.34
CA LYS A 53 5.65 -10.45 31.33
C LYS A 53 6.28 -10.16 29.98
N LEU A 54 5.87 -9.03 29.40
CA LEU A 54 6.49 -8.40 28.24
C LEU A 54 7.85 -7.81 28.64
N THR A 55 8.92 -8.60 28.53
CA THR A 55 10.28 -8.09 28.75
C THR A 55 10.84 -7.47 27.48
N ARG A 56 11.03 -6.14 27.50
CA ARG A 56 11.73 -5.39 26.45
C ARG A 56 13.19 -5.83 26.40
N ARG A 57 13.58 -6.67 25.43
CA ARG A 57 15.00 -6.96 25.21
C ARG A 57 15.72 -5.66 24.82
N GLY A 58 16.83 -5.39 25.51
CA GLY A 58 17.73 -4.30 25.14
C GLY A 58 18.44 -4.67 23.84
N TYR A 59 17.97 -4.12 22.72
CA TYR A 59 18.50 -4.45 21.41
C TYR A 59 19.48 -3.40 20.91
N THR A 60 20.59 -3.89 20.37
CA THR A 60 21.47 -3.13 19.49
C THR A 60 20.73 -2.85 18.17
N THR A 61 21.01 -1.71 17.56
CA THR A 61 20.35 -1.20 16.34
C THR A 61 20.44 -2.15 15.12
N TRP A 62 21.25 -3.21 15.18
CA TRP A 62 21.51 -4.16 14.09
C TRP A 62 21.20 -5.61 14.47
N ASN A 63 19.95 -5.87 14.85
CA ASN A 63 19.47 -7.24 15.03
C ASN A 63 19.44 -8.02 13.71
N ALA A 64 19.58 -9.34 13.78
CA ALA A 64 19.49 -10.26 12.63
C ALA A 64 18.24 -10.01 11.76
N LEU A 65 17.13 -9.62 12.39
CA LEU A 65 15.88 -9.31 11.71
C LEU A 65 15.97 -8.08 10.80
N ASN A 66 16.66 -7.02 11.23
CA ASN A 66 16.88 -5.82 10.42
C ASN A 66 17.79 -6.12 9.23
N ILE A 67 18.80 -6.97 9.45
CA ILE A 67 19.68 -7.46 8.38
C ILE A 67 18.86 -8.25 7.36
N ILE A 68 18.01 -9.19 7.81
CA ILE A 68 17.13 -9.97 6.93
C ILE A 68 16.23 -9.06 6.10
N ARG A 69 15.62 -8.03 6.70
CA ARG A 69 14.79 -7.07 5.95
C ARG A 69 15.57 -6.33 4.88
N LEU A 70 16.77 -5.86 5.20
CA LEU A 70 17.61 -5.16 4.23
C LEU A 70 18.03 -6.10 3.09
N THR A 71 18.40 -7.34 3.41
CA THR A 71 18.71 -8.37 2.41
C THR A 71 17.50 -8.70 1.53
N LEU A 72 16.31 -8.83 2.10
CA LEU A 72 15.06 -9.01 1.36
C LEU A 72 14.79 -7.82 0.44
N SER A 73 15.01 -6.59 0.92
CA SER A 73 14.89 -5.36 0.14
C SER A 73 15.79 -5.39 -1.10
N ALA A 74 17.07 -5.73 -0.90
CA ALA A 74 18.05 -5.84 -1.98
C ALA A 74 17.70 -6.96 -2.97
N TRP A 75 17.24 -8.11 -2.47
CA TRP A 75 16.78 -9.22 -3.29
C TRP A 75 15.57 -8.84 -4.16
N ILE A 76 14.56 -8.20 -3.56
CA ILE A 76 13.36 -7.73 -4.27
C ILE A 76 13.76 -6.74 -5.36
N LEU A 77 14.63 -5.77 -5.05
CA LEU A 77 15.12 -4.82 -6.02
C LEU A 77 15.83 -5.51 -7.19
N GLY A 78 16.82 -6.36 -6.91
CA GLY A 78 17.61 -7.04 -7.95
C GLY A 78 16.77 -7.94 -8.84
N SER A 79 15.91 -8.77 -8.24
CA SER A 79 15.05 -9.71 -8.97
C SER A 79 14.05 -9.00 -9.89
N HIS A 80 13.35 -7.96 -9.40
CA HIS A 80 12.36 -7.26 -10.20
C HIS A 80 13.00 -6.33 -11.24
N MET A 81 14.14 -5.69 -10.92
CA MET A 81 14.91 -4.91 -11.89
C MET A 81 15.40 -5.78 -13.06
N ALA A 82 15.84 -7.01 -12.79
CA ALA A 82 16.22 -7.96 -13.83
C ALA A 82 15.05 -8.31 -14.77
N ILE A 83 13.86 -8.56 -14.21
CA ILE A 83 12.64 -8.84 -14.99
C ILE A 83 12.28 -7.66 -15.89
N ILE A 84 12.27 -6.44 -15.33
CA ILE A 84 11.95 -5.21 -16.06
C ILE A 84 12.94 -5.02 -17.22
N THR A 85 14.23 -5.13 -16.93
CA THR A 85 15.31 -4.95 -17.92
C THR A 85 15.20 -5.98 -19.04
N PHE A 86 14.97 -7.26 -18.71
CA PHE A 86 14.85 -8.34 -19.68
C PHE A 86 13.69 -8.14 -20.65
N ILE A 87 12.53 -7.72 -20.15
CA ILE A 87 11.32 -7.50 -20.96
C ILE A 87 11.47 -6.25 -21.83
N LEU A 88 11.95 -5.14 -21.26
CA LEU A 88 12.03 -3.86 -21.98
C LEU A 88 13.12 -3.83 -23.06
N THR A 89 14.22 -4.59 -22.88
CA THR A 89 15.31 -4.67 -23.86
C THR A 89 14.87 -5.37 -25.15
N LYS A 90 13.97 -6.36 -25.04
CA LYS A 90 13.53 -7.16 -26.19
C LYS A 90 12.26 -6.58 -26.82
N LYS A 91 12.38 -6.00 -28.02
CA LYS A 91 11.26 -5.40 -28.77
C LYS A 91 10.04 -6.33 -28.93
N VAL A 92 10.29 -7.62 -29.16
CA VAL A 92 9.22 -8.64 -29.30
C VAL A 92 8.45 -8.82 -28.00
N LEU A 93 9.14 -8.83 -26.84
CA LEU A 93 8.48 -8.98 -25.55
C LEU A 93 7.73 -7.71 -25.14
N ARG A 94 8.32 -6.53 -25.33
CA ARG A 94 7.71 -5.24 -24.97
C ARG A 94 6.39 -4.97 -25.69
N ASN A 95 6.21 -5.51 -26.89
CA ASN A 95 4.98 -5.30 -27.66
C ASN A 95 3.82 -6.21 -27.23
N GLN A 96 4.05 -7.19 -26.35
CA GLN A 96 2.99 -8.08 -25.87
C GLN A 96 2.37 -7.50 -24.59
N PRO A 97 1.03 -7.34 -24.54
CA PRO A 97 0.33 -6.70 -23.41
C PRO A 97 0.57 -7.40 -22.08
N LYS A 98 0.51 -8.74 -22.07
CA LYS A 98 0.85 -9.57 -20.91
C LYS A 98 2.21 -9.25 -20.27
N ASN A 99 3.23 -8.95 -21.09
CA ASN A 99 4.59 -8.72 -20.60
C ASN A 99 4.70 -7.32 -19.98
N LEU A 100 3.95 -6.34 -20.51
CA LEU A 100 3.88 -5.01 -19.90
C LEU A 100 3.16 -5.03 -18.54
N LEU A 101 2.14 -5.89 -18.38
CA LEU A 101 1.51 -6.09 -17.07
C LEU A 101 2.43 -6.80 -16.07
N ILE A 102 3.27 -7.74 -16.52
CA ILE A 102 4.33 -8.32 -15.69
C ILE A 102 5.32 -7.23 -15.24
N VAL A 103 5.70 -6.32 -16.14
CA VAL A 103 6.54 -5.17 -15.80
C VAL A 103 5.85 -4.27 -14.77
N ASN A 104 4.53 -4.05 -14.87
CA ASN A 104 3.78 -3.27 -13.87
C ASN A 104 3.84 -3.90 -12.48
N VAL A 105 3.57 -5.22 -12.37
CA VAL A 105 3.69 -5.95 -11.10
C VAL A 105 5.12 -5.86 -10.56
N ALA A 106 6.12 -6.02 -11.43
CA ALA A 106 7.51 -5.92 -11.03
C ALA A 106 7.90 -4.52 -10.56
N LEU A 107 7.38 -3.48 -11.20
CA LEU A 107 7.59 -2.09 -10.80
C LEU A 107 7.02 -1.80 -9.41
N VAL A 108 5.79 -2.26 -9.14
CA VAL A 108 5.15 -2.11 -7.82
C VAL A 108 5.99 -2.77 -6.72
N ASN A 109 6.44 -4.01 -6.95
CA ASN A 109 7.27 -4.72 -5.98
C ASN A 109 8.68 -4.09 -5.86
N MET A 110 9.24 -3.56 -6.94
CA MET A 110 10.51 -2.84 -6.90
C MET A 110 10.41 -1.59 -6.00
N ILE A 111 9.32 -0.82 -6.11
CA ILE A 111 9.07 0.34 -5.23
C ILE A 111 9.05 -0.09 -3.75
N MET A 112 8.51 -1.27 -3.45
CA MET A 112 8.56 -1.85 -2.10
C MET A 112 10.00 -2.03 -1.61
N GLY A 113 10.85 -2.63 -2.44
CA GLY A 113 12.25 -2.93 -2.12
C GLY A 113 13.17 -1.70 -2.12
N VAL A 114 12.80 -0.61 -2.78
CA VAL A 114 13.62 0.63 -2.81
C VAL A 114 13.19 1.61 -1.71
N PHE A 115 11.89 1.77 -1.50
CA PHE A 115 11.36 2.85 -0.64
C PHE A 115 10.66 2.30 0.59
N VAL A 116 9.69 1.40 0.43
CA VAL A 116 8.79 0.97 1.52
C VAL A 116 9.56 0.32 2.67
N ILE A 117 10.40 -0.67 2.36
CA ILE A 117 11.16 -1.42 3.37
C ILE A 117 12.27 -0.55 4.00
N PRO A 118 13.14 0.15 3.23
CA PRO A 118 14.24 0.91 3.82
C PRO A 118 13.77 2.09 4.68
N VAL A 119 12.70 2.79 4.28
CA VAL A 119 12.16 3.90 5.07
C VAL A 119 11.44 3.37 6.31
N LYS A 120 10.69 2.27 6.23
CA LYS A 120 10.11 1.61 7.43
C LYS A 120 11.23 1.20 8.41
N LEU A 121 12.33 0.66 7.89
CA LEU A 121 13.51 0.35 8.70
C LEU A 121 14.13 1.61 9.33
N HIS A 122 14.26 2.70 8.58
CA HIS A 122 14.76 3.97 9.12
C HIS A 122 13.90 4.48 10.29
N PHE A 123 12.57 4.43 10.15
CA PHE A 123 11.63 4.81 11.22
C PHE A 123 11.70 3.86 12.41
N THR A 124 12.00 2.59 12.17
CA THR A 124 12.23 1.62 13.24
C THR A 124 13.50 1.93 14.03
N LEU A 125 14.57 2.35 13.34
CA LEU A 125 15.86 2.66 13.96
C LEU A 125 15.91 4.04 14.63
N ASN A 126 15.09 4.99 14.18
CA ASN A 126 15.06 6.37 14.67
C ASN A 126 13.63 6.83 15.03
N PRO A 127 12.94 6.17 15.99
CA PRO A 127 11.55 6.48 16.29
C PRO A 127 11.35 7.92 16.80
N ASN A 128 12.32 8.45 17.55
CA ASN A 128 12.21 9.76 18.21
C ASN A 128 12.40 10.96 17.25
N ASN A 129 12.96 10.76 16.06
CA ASN A 129 13.31 11.85 15.14
C ASN A 129 12.24 12.09 14.06
N MET A 130 11.03 11.57 14.25
CA MET A 130 10.03 11.50 13.19
C MET A 130 8.80 12.36 13.45
N GLN A 131 8.37 13.08 12.40
CA GLN A 131 7.10 13.82 12.43
C GLN A 131 5.90 12.86 12.43
N CYS A 132 4.95 13.07 13.35
CA CYS A 132 3.83 12.15 13.50
C CYS A 132 2.90 12.07 12.27
N ASN A 133 2.76 13.15 11.47
CA ASN A 133 2.00 13.09 10.21
C ASN A 133 2.63 12.11 9.21
N LEU A 134 3.95 12.16 9.09
CA LEU A 134 4.70 11.28 8.21
C LEU A 134 4.62 9.83 8.70
N ALA A 135 4.62 9.61 10.03
CA ALA A 135 4.57 8.28 10.63
C ALA A 135 3.25 7.58 10.33
N VAL A 136 2.13 8.25 10.60
CA VAL A 136 0.78 7.74 10.32
C VAL A 136 0.60 7.49 8.80
N GLY A 137 1.04 8.45 7.97
CA GLY A 137 0.98 8.29 6.51
C GLY A 137 1.83 7.12 6.01
N TRP A 138 3.00 6.89 6.60
CA TRP A 138 3.85 5.77 6.21
C TRP A 138 3.30 4.43 6.65
N THR A 139 2.73 4.33 7.84
CA THR A 139 2.00 3.14 8.30
C THR A 139 0.88 2.79 7.33
N PHE A 140 0.11 3.77 6.86
CA PHE A 140 -0.90 3.55 5.83
C PHE A 140 -0.32 3.00 4.53
N ILE A 141 0.81 3.56 4.08
CA ILE A 141 1.49 3.12 2.86
C ILE A 141 1.98 1.68 3.00
N THR A 142 2.66 1.36 4.10
CA THR A 142 3.30 0.05 4.31
C THR A 142 2.29 -1.07 4.51
N ASP A 143 1.23 -0.80 5.28
CA ASP A 143 0.38 -1.87 5.82
C ASP A 143 -0.86 -2.10 4.96
N TYR A 144 -1.34 -1.07 4.24
CA TYR A 144 -2.58 -1.16 3.45
C TYR A 144 -2.37 -0.86 1.97
N TYR A 145 -1.80 0.29 1.64
CA TYR A 145 -1.74 0.76 0.25
C TYR A 145 -0.81 -0.09 -0.62
N GLN A 146 0.42 -0.34 -0.16
CA GLN A 146 1.40 -1.09 -0.93
C GLN A 146 0.95 -2.55 -1.22
N PRO A 147 0.44 -3.32 -0.22
CA PRO A 147 -0.14 -4.64 -0.48
C PRO A 147 -1.33 -4.59 -1.44
N SER A 148 -2.22 -3.61 -1.28
CA SER A 148 -3.38 -3.42 -2.17
C SER A 148 -2.98 -3.21 -3.62
N VAL A 149 -2.06 -2.27 -3.89
CA VAL A 149 -1.61 -1.98 -5.26
C VAL A 149 -0.97 -3.22 -5.89
N SER A 150 -0.17 -3.99 -5.12
CA SER A 150 0.45 -5.23 -5.61
C SER A 150 -0.61 -6.28 -5.98
N LEU A 151 -1.60 -6.51 -5.12
CA LEU A 151 -2.68 -7.46 -5.38
C LEU A 151 -3.57 -7.05 -6.56
N PHE A 152 -3.94 -5.77 -6.67
CA PHE A 152 -4.68 -5.27 -7.83
C PHE A 152 -3.85 -5.35 -9.12
N ALA A 153 -2.54 -5.14 -9.06
CA ALA A 153 -1.66 -5.31 -10.23
C ALA A 153 -1.64 -6.78 -10.71
N VAL A 154 -1.59 -7.73 -9.77
CA VAL A 154 -1.72 -9.17 -10.08
C VAL A 154 -3.11 -9.49 -10.63
N LEU A 155 -4.16 -8.94 -10.04
CA LEU A 155 -5.54 -9.10 -10.53
C LEU A 155 -5.69 -8.60 -11.97
N SER A 156 -5.14 -7.43 -12.29
CA SER A 156 -5.13 -6.89 -13.67
C SER A 156 -4.43 -7.81 -14.66
N LEU A 157 -3.33 -8.47 -14.25
CA LEU A 157 -2.64 -9.47 -15.08
C LEU A 157 -3.51 -10.69 -15.32
N VAL A 158 -4.15 -11.23 -14.27
CA VAL A 158 -5.05 -12.38 -14.40
C VAL A 158 -6.28 -12.04 -15.25
N LEU A 159 -6.82 -10.83 -15.08
CA LEU A 159 -7.97 -10.33 -15.84
C LEU A 159 -7.64 -10.18 -17.32
N GLU A 160 -6.46 -9.65 -17.68
CA GLU A 160 -6.02 -9.57 -19.07
C GLU A 160 -5.97 -10.96 -19.73
N ARG A 161 -5.39 -11.95 -19.03
CA ARG A 161 -5.35 -13.33 -19.53
C ARG A 161 -6.75 -13.92 -19.66
N PHE A 162 -7.63 -13.67 -18.70
CA PHE A 162 -9.02 -14.14 -18.76
C PHE A 162 -9.73 -13.57 -19.98
N LEU A 163 -9.64 -12.25 -20.17
CA LEU A 163 -10.26 -11.55 -21.29
C LEU A 163 -9.68 -12.03 -22.63
N TYR A 164 -8.37 -12.26 -22.71
CA TYR A 164 -7.72 -12.82 -23.90
C TYR A 164 -8.29 -14.20 -24.25
N VAL A 165 -8.32 -15.12 -23.29
CA VAL A 165 -8.84 -16.49 -23.51
C VAL A 165 -10.33 -16.48 -23.88
N TYR A 166 -11.12 -15.64 -23.21
CA TYR A 166 -12.55 -15.52 -23.47
C TYR A 166 -12.86 -14.88 -24.84
N THR A 167 -12.10 -13.85 -25.20
CA THR A 167 -12.38 -13.00 -26.37
C THR A 167 -11.72 -13.51 -27.64
N GLU A 168 -10.76 -14.44 -27.60
CA GLU A 168 -10.05 -14.96 -28.78
C GLU A 168 -10.99 -15.39 -29.94
N LYS A 169 -12.19 -15.92 -29.65
CA LYS A 169 -13.22 -16.24 -30.65
C LYS A 169 -13.78 -14.99 -31.38
N LYS A 170 -13.79 -13.82 -30.72
CA LYS A 170 -14.22 -12.51 -31.23
C LYS A 170 -13.06 -11.56 -31.58
N GLN A 171 -11.83 -11.86 -31.14
CA GLN A 171 -10.69 -10.93 -31.17
C GLN A 171 -10.04 -10.74 -32.55
N LYS A 172 -10.44 -11.52 -33.57
CA LYS A 172 -9.95 -11.33 -34.96
C LYS A 172 -10.16 -9.91 -35.51
N ASN A 173 -11.03 -9.11 -34.90
CA ASN A 173 -11.37 -7.75 -35.34
C ASN A 173 -10.95 -6.64 -34.35
N VAL A 174 -10.25 -6.94 -33.26
CA VAL A 174 -9.84 -5.89 -32.31
C VAL A 174 -8.61 -5.16 -32.85
N LYS A 175 -8.72 -3.84 -32.96
CA LYS A 175 -7.62 -3.00 -33.47
C LYS A 175 -6.45 -2.99 -32.46
N PRO A 176 -5.19 -3.01 -32.93
CA PRO A 176 -4.01 -3.02 -32.05
C PRO A 176 -3.92 -1.78 -31.14
N LEU A 177 -4.57 -0.68 -31.51
CA LEU A 177 -4.67 0.52 -30.67
C LEU A 177 -5.53 0.27 -29.42
N VAL A 178 -6.64 -0.47 -29.56
CA VAL A 178 -7.57 -0.77 -28.46
C VAL A 178 -6.90 -1.69 -27.44
N GLU A 179 -6.07 -2.64 -27.88
CA GLU A 179 -5.31 -3.52 -26.99
C GLU A 179 -4.27 -2.74 -26.16
N LYS A 180 -3.56 -1.79 -26.79
CA LYS A 180 -2.60 -0.94 -26.09
C LYS A 180 -3.28 -0.04 -25.05
N ILE A 181 -4.40 0.58 -25.41
CA ILE A 181 -5.17 1.43 -24.49
C ILE A 181 -5.71 0.58 -23.34
N GLY A 182 -6.29 -0.59 -23.63
CA GLY A 182 -6.79 -1.51 -22.59
C GLY A 182 -5.69 -1.94 -21.62
N THR A 183 -4.49 -2.22 -22.14
CA THR A 183 -3.32 -2.56 -21.30
C THR A 183 -2.92 -1.38 -20.40
N ALA A 184 -2.84 -0.17 -20.95
CA ALA A 184 -2.51 1.03 -20.17
C ALA A 184 -3.55 1.30 -19.08
N VAL A 185 -4.85 1.13 -19.40
CA VAL A 185 -5.94 1.24 -18.41
C VAL A 185 -5.78 0.21 -17.30
N LEU A 186 -5.49 -1.06 -17.62
CA LEU A 186 -5.26 -2.10 -16.63
C LEU A 186 -4.05 -1.82 -15.74
N MET A 187 -2.96 -1.28 -16.30
CA MET A 187 -1.78 -0.88 -15.52
C MET A 187 -2.11 0.23 -14.51
N ILE A 188 -2.81 1.27 -14.96
CA ILE A 188 -3.15 2.44 -14.14
C ILE A 188 -4.24 2.10 -13.12
N SER A 189 -5.17 1.20 -13.46
CA SER A 189 -6.30 0.84 -12.60
C SER A 189 -5.88 0.33 -11.23
N ALA A 190 -4.78 -0.42 -11.11
CA ALA A 190 -4.31 -0.92 -9.83
C ALA A 190 -3.97 0.21 -8.83
N TRP A 191 -3.37 1.28 -9.35
CA TRP A 191 -3.02 2.48 -8.56
C TRP A 191 -4.28 3.25 -8.19
N ILE A 192 -5.11 3.54 -9.19
CA ILE A 192 -6.30 4.38 -9.02
C ILE A 192 -7.32 3.70 -8.10
N LEU A 193 -7.60 2.41 -8.28
CA LEU A 193 -8.54 1.67 -7.42
C LEU A 193 -8.05 1.62 -5.97
N SER A 194 -6.76 1.37 -5.76
CA SER A 194 -6.18 1.37 -4.40
C SER A 194 -6.31 2.74 -3.74
N CYS A 195 -6.06 3.83 -4.46
CA CYS A 195 -6.27 5.19 -3.94
C CYS A 195 -7.75 5.47 -3.65
N ILE A 196 -8.65 5.16 -4.58
CA ILE A 196 -10.07 5.46 -4.48
C ILE A 196 -10.71 4.75 -3.28
N TYR A 197 -10.33 3.51 -3.01
CA TYR A 197 -10.89 2.77 -1.87
C TYR A 197 -10.22 3.14 -0.56
N LEU A 198 -8.89 3.21 -0.53
CA LEU A 198 -8.18 3.30 0.74
C LEU A 198 -8.06 4.72 1.29
N LEU A 199 -7.99 5.76 0.45
CA LEU A 199 -7.89 7.14 0.93
C LEU A 199 -9.14 7.58 1.70
N PRO A 200 -10.38 7.40 1.19
CA PRO A 200 -11.57 7.78 1.95
C PRO A 200 -11.70 7.01 3.26
N ILE A 201 -11.30 5.74 3.27
CA ILE A 201 -11.32 4.90 4.47
C ILE A 201 -10.30 5.42 5.48
N PHE A 202 -9.08 5.75 5.04
CA PHE A 202 -8.04 6.31 5.90
C PHE A 202 -8.43 7.65 6.50
N PHE A 203 -8.90 8.61 5.69
CA PHE A 203 -9.32 9.90 6.20
C PHE A 203 -10.61 9.84 7.03
N GLY A 204 -11.51 8.90 6.73
CA GLY A 204 -12.74 8.68 7.50
C GLY A 204 -12.55 7.88 8.80
N GLY A 205 -11.51 7.04 8.87
CA GLY A 205 -11.22 6.19 10.02
C GLY A 205 -10.31 6.83 11.08
N LEU A 206 -9.58 7.89 10.72
CA LEU A 206 -8.72 8.63 11.65
C LEU A 206 -9.59 9.55 12.52
N LEU A 207 -9.87 9.12 13.76
CA LEU A 207 -10.79 9.80 14.65
C LEU A 207 -10.15 10.97 15.41
N ALA A 208 -8.94 10.75 15.92
CA ALA A 208 -8.22 11.77 16.67
C ALA A 208 -6.71 11.52 16.62
N LYS A 209 -5.94 12.59 16.71
CA LYS A 209 -4.48 12.56 16.74
C LYS A 209 -3.96 13.40 17.90
N SER A 210 -2.94 12.90 18.60
CA SER A 210 -2.24 13.64 19.64
C SER A 210 -1.62 14.93 19.08
N THR A 211 -1.80 16.03 19.81
CA THR A 211 -1.19 17.33 19.50
C THR A 211 0.23 17.44 20.05
N ASN A 212 0.63 16.54 20.96
CA ASN A 212 1.97 16.54 21.55
C ASN A 212 3.01 16.00 20.55
N PRO A 213 4.04 16.80 20.17
CA PRO A 213 5.08 16.35 19.24
C PRO A 213 5.96 15.23 19.79
N GLU A 214 6.05 15.07 21.11
CA GLU A 214 6.89 14.02 21.74
C GLU A 214 6.21 12.64 21.75
N GLN A 215 4.90 12.58 21.55
CA GLN A 215 4.13 11.33 21.58
C GLN A 215 3.26 11.22 20.34
N CYS A 216 3.70 10.39 19.38
CA CYS A 216 2.92 10.11 18.18
C CYS A 216 1.86 9.04 18.46
N VAL A 217 0.71 9.50 18.95
CA VAL A 217 -0.45 8.65 19.28
C VAL A 217 -1.66 9.08 18.45
N TYR A 218 -2.40 8.11 17.91
CA TYR A 218 -3.60 8.36 17.12
C TYR A 218 -4.67 7.32 17.46
N LYS A 219 -5.95 7.71 17.35
CA LYS A 219 -7.11 6.85 17.55
C LYS A 219 -7.78 6.57 16.22
N VAL A 220 -8.16 5.31 16.04
CA VAL A 220 -8.78 4.81 14.81
C VAL A 220 -10.07 4.07 15.16
N ASP A 221 -11.08 4.17 14.30
CA ASP A 221 -12.33 3.40 14.42
C ASP A 221 -12.06 1.90 14.22
N ASP A 222 -12.69 1.02 14.99
CA ASP A 222 -12.57 -0.43 14.82
C ASP A 222 -13.07 -0.88 13.44
N ARG A 223 -14.08 -0.18 12.91
CA ARG A 223 -14.67 -0.47 11.58
C ARG A 223 -13.70 -0.19 10.45
N TYR A 224 -12.75 0.72 10.67
CA TYR A 224 -11.72 1.06 9.69
C TYR A 224 -10.85 -0.15 9.36
N PHE A 225 -10.39 -0.90 10.36
CA PHE A 225 -9.50 -2.05 10.15
C PHE A 225 -10.16 -3.13 9.30
N LEU A 226 -11.42 -3.45 9.61
CA LEU A 226 -12.20 -4.42 8.86
C LEU A 226 -12.40 -3.96 7.41
N ALA A 227 -12.82 -2.71 7.20
CA ALA A 227 -13.07 -2.17 5.88
C ALA A 227 -11.78 -2.10 5.03
N ALA A 228 -10.69 -1.63 5.62
CA ALA A 228 -9.39 -1.56 4.96
C ALA A 228 -8.91 -2.95 4.54
N GLN A 229 -8.99 -3.95 5.42
CA GLN A 229 -8.55 -5.32 5.11
C GLN A 229 -9.43 -6.00 4.05
N LEU A 230 -10.75 -5.82 4.12
CA LEU A 230 -11.68 -6.39 3.15
C LEU A 230 -11.42 -5.85 1.74
N LEU A 231 -11.15 -4.56 1.60
CA LEU A 231 -10.96 -3.92 0.30
C LEU A 231 -9.51 -4.02 -0.22
N SER A 232 -8.51 -3.91 0.65
CA SER A 232 -7.09 -3.99 0.26
C SER A 232 -6.66 -5.42 -0.08
N PHE A 233 -7.19 -6.41 0.65
CA PHE A 233 -6.69 -7.77 0.58
C PHE A 233 -7.74 -8.75 0.10
N VAL A 234 -8.90 -8.84 0.77
CA VAL A 234 -9.88 -9.91 0.51
C VAL A 234 -10.47 -9.79 -0.90
N LEU A 235 -10.92 -8.60 -1.30
CA LEU A 235 -11.51 -8.37 -2.60
C LEU A 235 -10.57 -8.75 -3.77
N PRO A 236 -9.36 -8.19 -3.89
CA PRO A 236 -8.47 -8.56 -4.99
C PRO A 236 -7.96 -10.01 -4.90
N SER A 237 -7.76 -10.54 -3.69
CA SER A 237 -7.31 -11.93 -3.50
C SER A 237 -8.37 -12.93 -3.94
N LEU A 238 -9.65 -12.72 -3.62
CA LEU A 238 -10.75 -13.55 -4.12
C LEU A 238 -10.85 -13.46 -5.65
N GLY A 239 -10.68 -12.27 -6.21
CA GLY A 239 -10.63 -12.08 -7.66
C GLY A 239 -9.52 -12.92 -8.32
N VAL A 240 -8.30 -12.89 -7.77
CA VAL A 240 -7.19 -13.70 -8.27
C VAL A 240 -7.47 -15.20 -8.08
N PHE A 241 -7.94 -15.59 -6.90
CA PHE A 241 -8.20 -16.98 -6.55
C PHE A 241 -9.30 -17.63 -7.41
N ILE A 242 -10.31 -16.85 -7.80
CA ILE A 242 -11.37 -17.32 -8.70
C ILE A 242 -10.91 -17.24 -10.15
N LEU A 243 -10.42 -16.10 -10.62
CA LEU A 243 -10.12 -15.94 -12.05
C LEU A 243 -8.94 -16.79 -12.49
N ALA A 244 -7.89 -16.98 -11.69
CA ALA A 244 -6.70 -17.71 -12.13
C ALA A 244 -6.99 -19.19 -12.46
N PRO A 245 -7.65 -20.00 -11.61
CA PRO A 245 -8.02 -21.37 -11.97
C PRO A 245 -8.99 -21.43 -13.14
N PHE A 246 -9.97 -20.51 -13.19
CA PHE A 246 -10.91 -20.45 -14.31
C PHE A 246 -10.21 -20.13 -15.63
N THR A 247 -9.23 -19.21 -15.64
CA THR A 247 -8.42 -18.94 -16.83
C THR A 247 -7.65 -20.18 -17.28
N GLY A 248 -7.04 -20.91 -16.35
CA GLY A 248 -6.29 -22.13 -16.65
C GLY A 248 -7.20 -23.24 -17.19
N LEU A 249 -8.39 -23.42 -16.61
CA LEU A 249 -9.37 -24.38 -17.10
C LEU A 249 -9.85 -24.06 -18.52
N LEU A 250 -10.19 -22.79 -18.79
CA LEU A 250 -10.60 -22.36 -20.13
C LEU A 250 -9.47 -22.54 -21.16
N ASP A 251 -8.22 -22.30 -20.74
CA ASP A 251 -7.04 -22.54 -21.58
C ASP A 251 -6.85 -24.03 -21.88
N CYS A 252 -7.07 -24.90 -20.88
CA CYS A 252 -7.02 -26.37 -21.04
C CYS A 252 -8.15 -26.93 -21.92
N LEU A 253 -9.36 -26.37 -21.82
CA LEU A 253 -10.52 -26.77 -22.62
C LEU A 253 -10.45 -26.25 -24.07
N ARG A 254 -9.43 -25.46 -24.42
CA ARG A 254 -9.22 -24.98 -25.79
C ARG A 254 -8.92 -26.18 -26.71
N PRO A 255 -9.64 -26.36 -27.82
CA PRO A 255 -9.29 -27.38 -28.82
C PRO A 255 -7.92 -27.03 -29.42
N LYS A 256 -6.94 -27.91 -29.22
CA LYS A 256 -5.56 -27.78 -29.70
C LYS A 256 -5.51 -27.54 -31.21
N ARG A 257 -5.42 -26.28 -31.65
CA ARG A 257 -4.75 -25.96 -32.93
C ARG A 257 -3.26 -25.86 -32.64
N CYS A 258 -2.62 -27.02 -32.46
CA CYS A 258 -1.18 -27.14 -32.44
C CYS A 258 -0.62 -26.83 -33.84
N PHE A 259 -0.40 -25.56 -34.16
CA PHE A 259 0.60 -25.17 -35.15
C PHE A 259 1.84 -24.69 -34.39
N TYR A 260 2.61 -25.64 -33.86
CA TYR A 260 3.99 -25.39 -33.54
C TYR A 260 4.72 -25.22 -34.88
N ARG A 261 4.87 -23.98 -35.37
CA ARG A 261 5.89 -23.69 -36.38
C ARG A 261 7.20 -23.55 -35.62
N PRO A 262 8.17 -24.47 -35.77
CA PRO A 262 9.49 -24.28 -35.19
C PRO A 262 10.08 -22.97 -35.72
N LEU A 263 10.63 -22.18 -34.80
CA LEU A 263 11.32 -20.90 -35.05
C LEU A 263 12.73 -21.08 -35.64
N THR A 264 13.07 -22.24 -36.18
CA THR A 264 14.37 -22.46 -36.80
C THR A 264 14.36 -21.89 -38.23
N PRO A 265 15.27 -20.96 -38.57
CA PRO A 265 15.49 -20.59 -39.96
C PRO A 265 15.93 -21.84 -40.73
N LYS A 266 15.32 -22.08 -41.89
CA LYS A 266 15.86 -23.04 -42.85
C LYS A 266 17.21 -22.49 -43.31
N GLU A 267 18.30 -23.16 -42.95
CA GLU A 267 19.53 -23.06 -43.72
C GLU A 267 19.22 -23.58 -45.12
N ASN A 268 19.37 -22.71 -46.12
CA ASN A 268 19.30 -23.11 -47.52
C ASN A 268 20.64 -23.78 -47.89
N PRO A 269 20.60 -24.87 -48.67
CA PRO A 269 21.80 -25.54 -49.18
C PRO A 269 22.57 -24.67 -50.17
#